data_AF-A0A0B2QDF1-F1
#
_entry.id   AF-A0A0B2QDF1-F1
#
_cell.length_a   1.000
_cell.length_b   1.000
_cell.length_c   1.000
_cell.angle_alpha   90.00
_cell.angle_beta   90.00
_cell.angle_gamma   90.00
#
_symmetry.space_group_name_H-M   'P 1'
#
loop_
_entity.id
_entity.type
_entity.pdbx_description
1 polymer ?
#
loop_
_entity_poly.entity_id
_entity_poly.type
_entity_poly.pdbx_seq_one_letter_code
_entity_poly.pdbx_strand_id
1 'polypeptide(L)'
;RQKSRTRWLKEGDCNTRFFHVRVNANRNRNSIKGLLIEGVWTDEPNKVKEEIRTFFSNRFHEADFQRPRIDGISFKSLDHQQNSMLVAPFQESEIQNAVWDCGNDKSPGPDGINFRFIKQFWDTLKHDIFRYIHEFHANGAI
;
A
#
# COMPACT_ATOMS: atom_id res chain seq x y z
N ARG A 1 19.68 -14.09 15.23
CA ARG A 1 20.32 -13.26 14.18
C ARG A 1 19.98 -13.81 12.80
N GLN A 2 19.00 -13.20 12.14
CA GLN A 2 18.37 -13.65 10.88
C GLN A 2 19.26 -13.29 9.68
N LYS A 3 20.26 -14.14 9.40
CA LYS A 3 21.27 -13.94 8.34
C LYS A 3 20.69 -13.76 6.91
N SER A 4 19.45 -14.18 6.68
CA SER A 4 18.78 -14.03 5.38
C SER A 4 18.42 -12.57 5.05
N ARG A 5 18.10 -11.73 6.04
CA ARG A 5 17.69 -10.32 5.82
C ARG A 5 18.88 -9.41 5.55
N THR A 6 20.01 -9.62 6.22
CA THR A 6 21.23 -8.81 6.03
C THR A 6 21.85 -9.02 4.65
N ARG A 7 21.77 -10.24 4.12
CA ARG A 7 22.23 -10.54 2.76
C ARG A 7 21.32 -9.93 1.70
N TRP A 8 20.01 -9.91 1.93
CA TRP A 8 19.04 -9.25 1.04
C TRP A 8 19.31 -7.74 0.96
N LEU A 9 19.52 -7.06 2.09
CA LEU A 9 19.79 -5.62 2.12
C LEU A 9 21.07 -5.25 1.34
N LYS A 10 22.08 -6.12 1.36
CA LYS A 10 23.37 -5.88 0.71
C LYS A 10 23.42 -6.35 -0.75
N GLU A 11 22.70 -7.40 -1.12
CA GLU A 11 22.69 -7.95 -2.49
C GLU A 11 21.52 -7.45 -3.34
N GLY A 12 20.41 -7.01 -2.71
CA GLY A 12 19.18 -6.57 -3.38
C GLY A 12 19.36 -5.28 -4.18
N ASP A 13 20.22 -4.37 -3.70
CA ASP A 13 20.53 -3.10 -4.37
C ASP A 13 21.67 -3.22 -5.38
N CYS A 14 22.46 -4.30 -5.31
CA CYS A 14 23.63 -4.50 -6.17
C CYS A 14 23.29 -5.02 -7.59
N ASN A 15 22.01 -5.08 -7.97
CA ASN A 15 21.54 -5.56 -9.28
C ASN A 15 22.33 -6.78 -9.77
N THR A 16 22.49 -7.77 -8.89
CA THR A 16 23.46 -8.86 -9.15
C THR A 16 22.99 -9.74 -10.32
N ARG A 17 23.93 -10.47 -10.93
CA ARG A 17 23.63 -11.47 -11.98
C ARG A 17 22.45 -12.39 -11.59
N PHE A 18 22.34 -12.75 -10.32
CA PHE A 18 21.23 -13.56 -9.80
C PHE A 18 19.87 -12.89 -9.99
N PHE A 19 19.74 -11.61 -9.65
CA PHE A 19 18.49 -10.86 -9.82
C PHE A 19 18.16 -10.63 -11.29
N HIS A 20 19.15 -10.32 -12.12
CA HIS A 20 18.96 -10.21 -13.57
C HIS A 20 18.47 -11.51 -14.20
N VAL A 21 19.04 -12.66 -13.82
CA VAL A 21 18.58 -13.98 -14.29
C VAL A 21 17.13 -14.22 -13.86
N ARG A 22 16.77 -13.89 -12.61
CA ARG A 22 15.40 -14.05 -12.11
C ARG A 22 14.40 -13.13 -12.80
N VAL A 23 14.78 -11.86 -13.05
CA VAL A 23 13.97 -10.89 -13.80
C VAL A 23 13.78 -11.35 -15.24
N ASN A 24 14.84 -11.80 -15.90
CA ASN A 24 14.77 -12.29 -17.28
C ASN A 24 13.94 -13.58 -17.38
N ALA A 25 14.07 -14.50 -16.43
CA ALA A 25 13.24 -15.69 -16.36
C ALA A 25 11.76 -15.32 -16.18
N ASN A 26 11.44 -14.37 -15.29
CA ASN A 26 10.08 -13.87 -15.11
C ASN A 26 9.55 -13.16 -16.35
N ARG A 27 10.36 -12.30 -16.99
CA ARG A 27 10.00 -11.62 -18.25
C ARG A 27 9.69 -12.63 -19.35
N ASN A 28 10.54 -13.64 -19.52
CA ASN A 28 10.33 -14.67 -20.54
C ASN A 28 9.10 -15.54 -20.24
N ARG A 29 8.85 -15.89 -18.97
CA ARG A 29 7.68 -16.67 -18.56
C ARG A 29 6.38 -15.89 -18.73
N ASN A 30 6.40 -14.59 -18.46
CA ASN A 30 5.20 -13.74 -18.47
C ASN A 30 5.01 -13.01 -19.82
N SER A 31 5.93 -13.18 -20.77
CA SER A 31 5.81 -12.58 -22.10
C SER A 31 4.71 -13.30 -22.89
N ILE A 32 3.69 -12.55 -23.30
CA ILE A 32 2.70 -13.02 -24.25
C ILE A 32 3.36 -12.97 -25.63
N LYS A 33 3.64 -14.14 -26.21
CA LYS A 33 4.29 -14.27 -27.53
C LYS A 33 3.31 -14.12 -28.69
N GLY A 34 2.03 -14.29 -28.43
CA GLY A 34 0.96 -14.30 -29.41
C GLY A 34 -0.29 -14.95 -28.82
N LEU A 35 -1.38 -14.90 -29.56
CA LEU A 35 -2.66 -15.49 -29.19
C LEU A 35 -3.21 -16.31 -30.37
N LEU A 36 -4.01 -17.32 -30.04
CA LEU A 36 -4.81 -18.04 -31.02
C LEU A 36 -6.14 -17.31 -31.16
N ILE A 37 -6.33 -16.58 -32.26
CA ILE A 37 -7.52 -15.78 -32.54
C ILE A 37 -8.27 -16.48 -33.67
N GLU A 38 -9.50 -16.93 -33.42
CA GLU A 38 -10.33 -17.63 -34.41
C GLU A 38 -9.63 -18.82 -35.12
N GLY A 39 -8.77 -19.53 -34.39
CA GLY A 39 -8.01 -20.67 -34.91
C GLY A 39 -6.71 -20.31 -35.65
N VAL A 40 -6.37 -19.02 -35.77
CA VAL A 40 -5.12 -18.54 -36.38
C VAL A 40 -4.17 -18.01 -35.30
N TRP A 41 -2.94 -18.51 -35.30
CA TRP A 41 -1.90 -17.97 -34.40
C TRP A 41 -1.49 -16.58 -34.86
N THR A 42 -1.67 -15.58 -33.99
CA THR A 42 -1.39 -14.17 -34.26
C THR A 42 -0.40 -13.65 -33.23
N ASP A 43 0.76 -13.17 -33.70
CA ASP A 43 1.80 -12.52 -32.90
C ASP A 43 1.90 -11.01 -33.18
N GLU A 44 1.07 -10.49 -34.09
CA GLU A 44 1.01 -9.06 -34.42
C GLU A 44 0.59 -8.22 -33.20
N PRO A 45 1.45 -7.31 -32.68
CA PRO A 45 1.22 -6.66 -31.39
C PRO A 45 -0.10 -5.90 -31.27
N ASN A 46 -0.55 -5.26 -32.36
CA ASN A 46 -1.79 -4.48 -32.35
C ASN A 46 -3.02 -5.40 -32.26
N LYS A 47 -3.03 -6.50 -33.02
CA LYS A 47 -4.12 -7.48 -32.98
C LYS A 47 -4.20 -8.20 -31.64
N VAL A 48 -3.06 -8.62 -31.09
CA VAL A 48 -2.99 -9.23 -29.76
C VAL A 48 -3.53 -8.29 -28.67
N LYS A 49 -3.16 -7.01 -28.71
CA LYS A 49 -3.68 -6.01 -27.75
C LYS A 49 -5.18 -5.82 -27.88
N GLU A 50 -5.69 -5.70 -29.10
CA GLU A 50 -7.11 -5.46 -29.34
C GLU A 50 -7.96 -6.67 -28.92
N GLU A 51 -7.50 -7.88 -29.17
CA GLU A 51 -8.17 -9.10 -28.73
C GLU A 51 -8.23 -9.20 -27.20
N ILE A 52 -7.10 -8.96 -26.51
CA ILE A 52 -7.06 -8.95 -25.04
C ILE A 52 -8.03 -7.92 -24.47
N ARG A 53 -8.00 -6.71 -25.04
CA ARG A 53 -8.91 -5.63 -24.64
C ARG A 53 -10.37 -6.05 -24.81
N THR A 54 -10.73 -6.56 -25.99
CA THR A 54 -12.09 -6.96 -26.31
C THR A 54 -12.57 -8.10 -25.41
N PHE A 55 -11.73 -9.12 -25.24
CA PHE A 55 -12.01 -10.25 -24.35
C PHE A 55 -12.33 -9.78 -22.93
N PHE A 56 -11.46 -8.98 -22.31
CA PHE A 56 -11.68 -8.53 -20.94
C PHE A 56 -12.80 -7.48 -20.82
N SER A 57 -12.95 -6.61 -21.82
CA SER A 57 -14.06 -5.66 -21.88
C SER A 57 -15.39 -6.39 -21.87
N ASN A 58 -15.54 -7.43 -22.67
CA ASN A 58 -16.77 -8.24 -22.72
C ASN A 58 -16.93 -9.08 -21.45
N ARG A 59 -15.84 -9.67 -20.94
CA ARG A 59 -15.86 -10.55 -19.76
C ARG A 59 -16.23 -9.82 -18.47
N PHE A 60 -15.85 -8.55 -18.37
CA PHE A 60 -16.16 -7.67 -17.23
C PHE A 60 -17.25 -6.66 -17.57
N HIS A 61 -17.91 -6.80 -18.71
CA HIS A 61 -19.10 -6.02 -19.02
C HIS A 61 -20.21 -6.42 -18.05
N GLU A 62 -20.72 -5.44 -17.30
CA GLU A 62 -21.90 -5.64 -16.45
C GLU A 62 -23.12 -5.71 -17.38
N ALA A 63 -23.75 -6.89 -17.48
CA ALA A 63 -24.83 -7.15 -18.43
C ALA A 63 -26.13 -6.39 -18.12
N ASP A 64 -26.28 -5.92 -16.88
CA ASP A 64 -27.53 -5.32 -16.41
C ASP A 64 -27.24 -4.18 -15.42
N PHE A 65 -27.75 -2.98 -15.70
CA PHE A 65 -27.48 -1.77 -14.91
C PHE A 65 -28.51 -1.54 -13.80
N GLN A 66 -29.45 -2.47 -13.58
CA GLN A 66 -30.40 -2.38 -12.46
C GLN A 66 -29.74 -2.77 -11.15
N ARG A 67 -28.76 -1.97 -10.73
CA ARG A 67 -28.18 -2.04 -9.40
C ARG A 67 -29.26 -1.64 -8.39
N PRO A 68 -29.57 -2.48 -7.38
CA PRO A 68 -30.51 -2.11 -6.34
C PRO A 68 -30.02 -0.83 -5.69
N ARG A 69 -30.87 0.20 -5.71
CA ARG A 69 -30.56 1.43 -5.02
C ARG A 69 -30.82 1.23 -3.54
N ILE A 70 -29.97 1.82 -2.70
CA ILE A 70 -30.13 1.76 -1.25
C ILE A 70 -31.01 2.92 -0.75
N ASP A 71 -31.93 3.35 -1.62
CA ASP A 71 -32.87 4.43 -1.36
C ASP A 71 -33.77 4.03 -0.19
N GLY A 72 -33.96 4.92 0.79
CA GLY A 72 -34.84 4.68 1.94
C GLY A 72 -34.21 3.85 3.07
N ILE A 73 -32.95 3.43 2.96
CA ILE A 73 -32.21 2.86 4.10
C ILE A 73 -31.52 3.98 4.87
N SER A 74 -31.87 4.13 6.15
CA SER A 74 -31.14 5.01 7.06
C SER A 74 -29.89 4.31 7.55
N PHE A 75 -28.72 4.78 7.11
CA PHE A 75 -27.45 4.35 7.66
C PHE A 75 -27.20 5.07 8.98
N LYS A 76 -26.60 4.35 9.93
CA LYS A 76 -26.04 4.99 11.13
C LYS A 76 -25.01 6.01 10.65
N SER A 77 -25.35 7.27 10.85
CA SER A 77 -24.50 8.40 10.53
C SER A 77 -23.96 8.97 11.82
N LEU A 78 -22.75 9.51 11.76
CA LEU A 78 -22.17 10.18 12.90
C LEU A 78 -22.99 11.43 13.19
N ASP A 79 -23.30 11.65 14.45
CA ASP A 79 -23.88 12.91 14.88
C ASP A 79 -22.84 14.05 14.80
N HIS A 80 -23.29 15.28 15.00
CA HIS A 80 -22.43 16.45 14.90
C HIS A 80 -21.29 16.44 15.92
N GLN A 81 -21.54 15.90 17.12
CA GLN A 81 -20.54 15.81 18.18
C GLN A 81 -19.47 14.79 17.82
N GLN A 82 -19.86 13.62 17.34
CA GLN A 82 -18.96 12.58 16.86
C GLN A 82 -18.09 13.08 15.71
N ASN A 83 -18.70 13.79 14.76
CA ASN A 83 -17.95 14.37 13.64
C ASN A 83 -16.93 15.41 14.14
N SER A 84 -17.34 16.27 15.08
CA SER A 84 -16.46 17.27 15.69
C SER A 84 -15.28 16.64 16.45
N MET A 85 -15.52 15.52 17.14
CA MET A 85 -14.45 14.78 17.84
C MET A 85 -13.43 14.17 16.88
N LEU A 86 -13.86 13.67 15.71
CA LEU A 86 -12.96 13.04 14.74
C LEU A 86 -12.00 14.03 14.05
N VAL A 87 -12.37 15.31 14.00
CA VAL A 87 -11.54 16.36 13.39
C VAL A 87 -10.80 17.22 14.43
N ALA A 88 -10.99 16.93 15.71
CA ALA A 88 -10.32 17.65 16.78
C ALA A 88 -8.79 17.46 16.73
N PRO A 89 -8.01 18.43 17.23
CA PRO A 89 -6.57 18.24 17.39
C PRO A 89 -6.23 17.08 18.32
N PHE A 90 -5.17 16.34 17.99
CA PHE A 90 -4.69 15.23 18.80
C PHE A 90 -4.24 15.69 20.19
N GLN A 91 -4.62 14.97 21.23
CA GLN A 91 -4.08 15.20 22.57
C GLN A 91 -2.70 14.53 22.73
N GLU A 92 -1.83 15.12 23.55
CA GLU A 92 -0.53 14.52 23.87
C GLU A 92 -0.67 13.10 24.45
N SER A 93 -1.71 12.87 25.26
CA SER A 93 -2.05 11.57 25.81
C SER A 93 -2.46 10.56 24.74
N GLU A 94 -3.23 10.97 23.72
CA GLU A 94 -3.60 10.12 22.59
C GLU A 94 -2.37 9.72 21.78
N ILE A 95 -1.48 10.68 21.50
CA ILE A 95 -0.23 10.43 20.80
C ILE A 95 0.64 9.45 21.60
N GLN A 96 0.78 9.68 22.91
CA GLN A 96 1.56 8.81 23.77
C GLN A 96 0.97 7.39 23.83
N ASN A 97 -0.33 7.27 24.00
CA ASN A 97 -1.00 5.97 24.04
C ASN A 97 -0.82 5.21 22.71
N ALA A 98 -0.96 5.89 21.57
CA ALA A 98 -0.72 5.29 20.26
C ALA A 98 0.71 4.76 20.10
N VAL A 99 1.71 5.50 20.60
CA VAL A 99 3.11 5.05 20.63
C VAL A 99 3.28 3.82 21.54
N TRP A 100 2.58 3.79 22.69
CA TRP A 100 2.66 2.67 23.64
C TRP A 100 1.98 1.39 23.15
N ASP A 101 0.86 1.53 22.45
CA ASP A 101 0.12 0.43 21.82
C ASP A 101 0.91 -0.22 20.68
N CYS A 102 1.85 0.50 20.07
CA CYS A 102 2.75 -0.07 19.09
C CYS A 102 3.72 -1.09 19.72
N GLY A 103 3.80 -2.30 19.15
CA GLY A 103 4.73 -3.33 19.63
C GLY A 103 6.20 -2.91 19.54
N ASN A 104 7.01 -3.25 20.55
CA ASN A 104 8.42 -2.84 20.63
C ASN A 104 9.28 -3.37 19.46
N ASP A 105 9.03 -4.61 19.03
CA ASP A 105 9.85 -5.32 18.03
C ASP A 105 9.17 -5.39 16.66
N LYS A 106 8.37 -4.38 16.31
CA LYS A 106 7.87 -4.22 14.95
C LYS A 106 9.04 -3.99 13.98
N SER A 107 8.87 -4.41 12.73
CA SER A 107 9.91 -4.24 11.72
C SER A 107 10.20 -2.74 11.55
N PRO A 108 11.48 -2.32 11.57
CA PRO A 108 11.85 -0.93 11.41
C PRO A 108 11.59 -0.43 9.99
N GLY A 109 11.49 0.89 9.85
CA GLY A 109 11.48 1.56 8.54
C GLY A 109 12.86 1.52 7.87
N PRO A 110 13.02 2.23 6.73
CA PRO A 110 14.31 2.38 6.05
C PRO A 110 15.41 2.99 6.93
N ASP A 111 15.02 3.75 7.96
CA ASP A 111 15.90 4.36 8.97
C ASP A 111 16.49 3.35 9.99
N GLY A 112 15.95 2.13 10.04
CA GLY A 112 16.36 1.12 11.01
C GLY A 112 15.85 1.35 12.44
N ILE A 113 15.01 2.36 12.67
CA ILE A 113 14.46 2.71 13.99
C ILE A 113 13.15 1.95 14.22
N ASN A 114 12.95 1.45 15.44
CA ASN A 114 11.71 0.80 15.86
C ASN A 114 11.09 1.49 17.08
N PHE A 115 9.88 1.07 17.44
CA PHE A 115 9.16 1.64 18.59
C PHE A 115 9.86 1.43 19.93
N ARG A 116 10.70 0.39 20.07
CA ARG A 116 11.54 0.21 21.27
C ARG A 116 12.45 1.41 21.49
N PHE A 117 13.09 1.92 20.43
CA PHE A 117 13.93 3.11 20.51
C PHE A 117 13.11 4.35 20.88
N ILE A 118 11.99 4.59 20.19
CA ILE A 118 11.13 5.76 20.45
C ILE A 118 10.65 5.78 21.90
N LYS A 119 10.19 4.63 22.42
CA LYS A 119 9.75 4.49 23.82
C LYS A 119 10.90 4.69 24.82
N GLN A 120 12.08 4.16 24.51
CA GLN A 120 13.25 4.29 25.38
C GLN A 120 13.73 5.75 25.51
N PHE A 121 13.61 6.54 24.44
CA PHE A 121 14.03 7.95 24.40
C PHE A 121 12.84 8.93 24.41
N TRP A 122 11.66 8.47 24.88
CA TRP A 122 10.42 9.24 24.81
C TRP A 122 10.55 10.63 25.42
N ASP A 123 11.15 10.76 26.60
CA ASP A 123 11.29 12.05 27.28
C ASP A 123 12.14 13.06 26.50
N THR A 124 13.04 12.57 25.64
CA THR A 124 13.84 13.42 24.75
C THR A 124 13.06 13.78 23.47
N LEU A 125 12.33 12.82 22.89
CA LEU A 125 11.72 12.96 21.56
C LEU A 125 10.29 13.52 21.58
N LYS A 126 9.56 13.42 22.70
CA LYS A 126 8.11 13.68 22.78
C LYS A 126 7.73 15.07 22.27
N HIS A 127 8.51 16.10 22.58
CA HIS A 127 8.21 17.48 22.18
C HIS A 127 8.31 17.67 20.66
N ASP A 128 9.30 17.05 20.01
CA ASP A 128 9.43 17.10 18.55
C ASP A 128 8.32 16.30 17.87
N ILE A 129 7.95 15.15 18.44
CA ILE A 129 6.86 14.30 17.94
C ILE A 129 5.51 15.04 18.04
N PHE A 130 5.21 15.67 19.18
CA PHE A 130 3.98 16.45 19.35
C PHE A 130 3.93 17.62 18.37
N ARG A 131 5.02 18.39 18.26
CA ARG A 131 5.09 19.51 17.30
C ARG A 131 4.83 19.03 15.87
N TYR A 132 5.48 17.95 15.46
CA TYR A 132 5.32 17.38 14.13
C TYR A 132 3.87 16.92 13.86
N ILE A 133 3.24 16.22 14.80
CA ILE A 133 1.86 15.74 14.64
C ILE A 133 0.86 16.91 14.58
N HIS A 134 1.07 17.95 15.39
CA HIS A 134 0.23 19.16 15.34
C HIS A 134 0.40 19.92 14.03
N GLU A 135 1.62 20.04 13.52
CA GLU A 135 1.89 20.66 12.22
C GLU A 135 1.24 19.88 11.08
N PHE A 136 1.33 18.55 11.11
CA PHE A 136 0.67 17.67 10.15
C PHE A 136 -0.86 17.83 10.19
N HIS A 137 -1.46 17.91 11.38
CA HIS A 137 -2.91 18.13 11.54
C HIS A 137 -3.36 19.47 10.95
N ALA A 138 -2.59 20.53 11.16
CA ALA A 138 -2.92 21.86 10.69
C ALA A 138 -2.74 22.04 9.17
N ASN A 139 -1.69 21.45 8.59
CA ASN A 139 -1.25 21.75 7.23
C ASN A 139 -1.47 20.59 6.23
N GLY A 140 -1.69 19.36 6.70
CA GLY A 140 -1.89 18.18 5.86
C GLY A 140 -0.64 17.76 5.06
N ALA A 141 0.55 18.19 5.48
CA ALA A 141 1.82 17.92 4.81
C ALA A 141 2.86 17.34 5.77
N ILE A 142 3.75 16.50 5.23
CA ILE A 142 4.89 15.84 5.89
C ILE A 142 6.17 16.35 5.24
#